data_AF-A0A3D6EVX2-F1
#
_entry.id   AF-A0A3D6EVX2-F1
#
_cell.length_a   1.000
_cell.length_b   1.000
_cell.length_c   1.000
_cell.angle_alpha   90.00
_cell.angle_beta   90.00
_cell.angle_gamma   90.00
#
_symmetry.space_group_name_H-M   'P 1'
#
loop_
_entity.id
_entity.type
_entity.pdbx_description
1 polymer ?
#
loop_
_entity_poly.entity_id
_entity_poly.type
_entity_poly.pdbx_seq_one_letter_code
_entity_poly.pdbx_strand_id
1 'polypeptide(L)'
;MHRGFLIGILTLAMFTSGFAQNPKWTAWETEADTLMGREDFKKAIVLYSKVIKASGLKQKENYRTLYKRTVAYYSSAQWQPAIADISKFIPEFPQSYQAPILRALVYRELNDTDNQLTDVNAAIDLTGGDPQLLRWRGSLFMEKEEYKLARKDFESVIQIQDDPEIQMNLALVHYSMQNLDSALLAVNQAIQLDGAYPPAYYYGGAFSLELEQYEQA
;
A
#
# COMPACT_ATOMS: atom_id res chain seq x y z
N MET A 1 12.22 -85.02 -0.51
CA MET A 1 11.40 -84.11 -1.35
C MET A 1 11.90 -82.69 -1.06
N HIS A 2 12.51 -81.89 -1.96
CA HIS A 2 11.98 -81.31 -3.23
C HIS A 2 10.64 -80.57 -2.99
N ARG A 3 10.41 -79.27 -3.29
CA ARG A 3 11.16 -78.10 -3.87
C ARG A 3 10.65 -76.81 -3.16
N GLY A 4 11.14 -75.56 -3.32
CA GLY A 4 12.11 -74.96 -4.25
C GLY A 4 12.40 -73.46 -3.94
N PHE A 5 12.66 -72.64 -4.96
CA PHE A 5 12.97 -71.18 -4.93
C PHE A 5 11.75 -70.28 -5.24
N LEU A 6 11.69 -69.03 -4.71
CA LEU A 6 11.94 -67.78 -5.48
C LEU A 6 11.79 -66.48 -4.64
N ILE A 7 12.31 -65.38 -5.19
CA ILE A 7 12.49 -64.06 -4.59
C ILE A 7 11.23 -63.19 -4.75
N GLY A 8 10.93 -62.37 -3.73
CA GLY A 8 9.91 -61.30 -3.81
C GLY A 8 10.38 -60.04 -3.10
N ILE A 9 10.98 -59.10 -3.83
CA ILE A 9 11.29 -57.76 -3.32
C ILE A 9 9.98 -56.98 -3.22
N LEU A 10 9.60 -56.59 -2.01
CA LEU A 10 8.54 -55.61 -1.76
C LEU A 10 9.17 -54.42 -1.05
N THR A 11 9.63 -53.47 -1.86
CA THR A 11 10.05 -52.13 -1.40
C THR A 11 8.83 -51.41 -0.85
N LEU A 12 8.57 -51.55 0.45
CA LEU A 12 7.62 -50.68 1.13
C LEU A 12 8.26 -49.29 1.19
N ALA A 13 7.82 -48.41 0.29
CA ALA A 13 8.22 -47.01 0.26
C ALA A 13 7.70 -46.33 1.53
N MET A 14 8.51 -46.33 2.59
CA MET A 14 8.33 -45.36 3.66
C MET A 14 8.57 -43.98 3.06
N PHE A 15 7.47 -43.24 2.90
CA PHE A 15 7.51 -41.81 2.69
C PHE A 15 8.40 -41.21 3.78
N THR A 16 9.62 -40.83 3.41
CA THR A 16 10.29 -39.76 4.14
C THR A 16 9.43 -38.53 3.92
N SER A 17 8.64 -38.18 4.94
CA SER A 17 8.13 -36.83 5.07
C SER A 17 9.34 -35.92 4.91
N GLY A 18 9.35 -35.15 3.82
CA GLY A 18 10.49 -34.34 3.48
C GLY A 18 10.68 -33.29 4.55
N PHE A 19 11.59 -33.55 5.51
CA PHE A 19 12.36 -32.51 6.15
C PHE A 19 13.08 -31.78 5.02
N ALA A 20 12.41 -30.78 4.44
CA ALA A 20 13.01 -29.88 3.49
C ALA A 20 14.22 -29.28 4.22
N GLN A 21 15.43 -29.71 3.85
CA GLN A 21 16.64 -29.19 4.48
C GLN A 21 16.57 -27.68 4.35
N ASN A 22 16.53 -27.01 5.50
CA ASN A 22 16.26 -25.58 5.58
C ASN A 22 17.24 -24.87 4.62
N PRO A 23 16.76 -24.30 3.50
CA PRO A 23 17.65 -24.02 2.38
C PRO A 23 18.80 -23.10 2.79
N LYS A 24 20.00 -23.29 2.22
CA LYS A 24 21.21 -22.55 2.63
C LYS A 24 21.03 -21.02 2.69
N TRP A 25 20.06 -20.48 1.95
CA TRP A 25 19.72 -19.06 1.94
C TRP A 25 18.84 -18.57 3.11
N THR A 26 18.15 -19.42 3.86
CA THR A 26 17.27 -18.96 4.96
C THR A 26 18.04 -18.37 6.14
N ALA A 27 19.30 -18.78 6.33
CA ALA A 27 20.22 -18.10 7.23
C ALA A 27 20.50 -16.65 6.79
N TRP A 28 20.72 -16.42 5.48
CA TRP A 28 20.89 -15.06 4.93
C TRP A 28 19.60 -14.24 5.03
N GLU A 29 18.44 -14.87 4.87
CA GLU A 29 17.16 -14.17 5.03
C GLU A 29 16.91 -13.77 6.49
N THR A 30 17.21 -14.64 7.45
CA THR A 30 17.11 -14.34 8.89
C THR A 30 18.09 -13.23 9.31
N GLU A 31 19.31 -13.25 8.79
CA GLU A 31 20.29 -12.18 8.99
C GLU A 31 19.84 -10.86 8.33
N ALA A 32 19.24 -10.92 7.14
CA ALA A 32 18.67 -9.75 6.46
C ALA A 32 17.50 -9.13 7.24
N ASP A 33 16.58 -9.96 7.74
CA ASP A 33 15.47 -9.53 8.60
C ASP A 33 15.99 -8.88 9.90
N THR A 34 17.08 -9.43 10.47
CA THR A 34 17.76 -8.83 11.64
C THR A 34 18.39 -7.48 11.31
N LEU A 35 18.94 -7.31 10.10
CA LEU A 35 19.51 -6.04 9.62
C LEU A 35 18.42 -5.00 9.31
N MET A 36 17.26 -5.42 8.81
CA MET A 36 16.08 -4.54 8.67
C MET A 36 15.64 -3.98 10.02
N GLY A 37 15.58 -4.80 11.06
CA GLY A 37 15.28 -4.36 12.44
C GLY A 37 16.37 -3.51 13.10
N ARG A 38 17.51 -3.30 12.43
CA ARG A 38 18.61 -2.39 12.82
C ARG A 38 18.78 -1.23 11.84
N GLU A 39 17.85 -1.07 10.90
CA GLU A 39 17.87 -0.06 9.83
C GLU A 39 19.11 -0.13 8.90
N ASP A 40 19.84 -1.25 8.90
CA ASP A 40 20.98 -1.49 8.00
C ASP A 40 20.48 -2.03 6.65
N PHE A 41 19.62 -1.22 6.01
CA PHE A 41 18.93 -1.55 4.76
C PHE A 41 19.92 -1.94 3.66
N LYS A 42 21.10 -1.30 3.61
CA LYS A 42 22.14 -1.58 2.61
C LYS A 42 22.67 -3.01 2.73
N LYS A 43 22.96 -3.50 3.94
CA LYS A 43 23.39 -4.91 4.11
C LYS A 43 22.21 -5.89 3.94
N ALA A 44 21.00 -5.53 4.39
CA ALA A 44 19.80 -6.35 4.18
C ALA A 44 19.54 -6.60 2.68
N ILE A 45 19.62 -5.55 1.84
CA ILE A 45 19.51 -5.66 0.36
C ILE A 45 20.52 -6.65 -0.21
N VAL A 46 21.78 -6.61 0.23
CA VAL A 46 22.82 -7.53 -0.24
C VAL A 46 22.47 -8.98 0.09
N LEU A 47 21.96 -9.25 1.29
CA LEU A 47 21.58 -10.60 1.70
C LEU A 47 20.31 -11.09 1.00
N TYR A 48 19.25 -10.29 0.91
CA TYR A 48 18.07 -10.61 0.12
C TYR A 48 18.42 -10.88 -1.35
N SER A 49 19.39 -10.15 -1.92
CA SER A 49 19.89 -10.40 -3.28
C SER A 49 20.57 -11.77 -3.41
N LYS A 50 21.30 -12.25 -2.38
CA LYS A 50 21.85 -13.62 -2.35
C LYS A 50 20.72 -14.66 -2.27
N VAL A 51 19.68 -14.41 -1.46
CA VAL A 51 18.51 -15.29 -1.31
C VAL A 51 17.76 -15.44 -2.64
N ILE A 52 17.45 -14.33 -3.31
CA ILE A 52 16.78 -14.33 -4.62
C ILE A 52 17.62 -15.09 -5.67
N LYS A 53 18.95 -14.86 -5.71
CA LYS A 53 19.85 -15.56 -6.63
C LYS A 53 19.95 -17.08 -6.35
N ALA A 54 19.99 -17.49 -5.09
CA ALA A 54 20.18 -18.90 -4.71
C ALA A 54 18.88 -19.73 -4.80
N SER A 55 17.74 -19.14 -4.43
CA SER A 55 16.42 -19.76 -4.62
C SER A 55 16.02 -19.82 -6.10
N GLY A 56 16.51 -18.87 -6.91
CA GLY A 56 16.15 -18.73 -8.32
C GLY A 56 14.67 -18.43 -8.55
N LEU A 57 13.95 -17.96 -7.52
CA LEU A 57 12.51 -17.74 -7.52
C LEU A 57 11.68 -18.96 -8.00
N LYS A 58 12.16 -20.18 -7.76
CA LYS A 58 11.53 -21.42 -8.29
C LYS A 58 10.22 -21.84 -7.61
N GLN A 59 9.90 -21.25 -6.46
CA GLN A 59 8.70 -21.54 -5.67
C GLN A 59 8.09 -20.21 -5.27
N LYS A 60 6.76 -20.15 -5.20
CA LYS A 60 5.98 -18.95 -4.87
C LYS A 60 6.44 -18.29 -3.58
N GLU A 61 6.80 -19.09 -2.59
CA GLU A 61 7.30 -18.67 -1.28
C GLU A 61 8.57 -17.81 -1.39
N ASN A 62 9.46 -18.12 -2.34
CA ASN A 62 10.72 -17.40 -2.54
C ASN A 62 10.51 -15.98 -3.11
N TYR A 63 9.36 -15.69 -3.73
CA TYR A 63 9.04 -14.34 -4.17
C TYR A 63 8.79 -13.39 -2.98
N ARG A 64 8.46 -13.90 -1.78
CA ARG A 64 8.32 -13.07 -0.56
C ARG A 64 9.59 -12.25 -0.24
N THR A 65 10.76 -12.75 -0.63
CA THR A 65 12.02 -12.01 -0.50
C THR A 65 12.06 -10.75 -1.38
N LEU A 66 11.36 -10.71 -2.52
CA LEU A 66 11.23 -9.49 -3.35
C LEU A 66 10.46 -8.40 -2.61
N TYR A 67 9.36 -8.75 -1.92
CA TYR A 67 8.62 -7.81 -1.08
C TYR A 67 9.53 -7.25 0.03
N LYS A 68 10.23 -8.12 0.77
CA LYS A 68 11.19 -7.70 1.80
C LYS A 68 12.30 -6.79 1.27
N ARG A 69 12.86 -7.10 0.09
CA ARG A 69 13.89 -6.27 -0.55
C ARG A 69 13.31 -4.97 -1.10
N THR A 70 12.05 -4.94 -1.55
CA THR A 70 11.32 -3.71 -1.91
C THR A 70 11.23 -2.77 -0.71
N VAL A 71 10.84 -3.26 0.47
CA VAL A 71 10.80 -2.45 1.70
C VAL A 71 12.19 -1.89 2.01
N ALA A 72 13.24 -2.70 1.93
CA ALA A 72 14.61 -2.25 2.13
C ALA A 72 15.06 -1.18 1.10
N TYR A 73 14.66 -1.33 -0.17
CA TYR A 73 14.92 -0.35 -1.22
C TYR A 73 14.16 0.97 -0.97
N TYR A 74 12.88 0.91 -0.59
CA TYR A 74 12.08 2.08 -0.22
C TYR A 74 12.71 2.82 0.96
N SER A 75 13.03 2.11 2.06
CA SER A 75 13.71 2.66 3.24
C SER A 75 15.13 3.20 2.98
N SER A 76 15.68 2.99 1.78
CA SER A 76 16.98 3.52 1.36
C SER A 76 16.93 4.39 0.09
N ALA A 77 15.75 4.92 -0.25
CA ALA A 77 15.50 5.80 -1.39
C ALA A 77 15.88 5.23 -2.77
N GLN A 78 15.80 3.90 -2.92
CA GLN A 78 16.11 3.19 -4.17
C GLN A 78 14.83 2.83 -4.93
N TRP A 79 14.16 3.84 -5.48
CA TRP A 79 12.82 3.75 -6.06
C TRP A 79 12.72 2.77 -7.25
N GLN A 80 13.61 2.88 -8.23
CA GLN A 80 13.56 2.03 -9.44
C GLN A 80 13.79 0.53 -9.13
N PRO A 81 14.77 0.13 -8.30
CA PRO A 81 14.87 -1.24 -7.80
C PRO A 81 13.65 -1.73 -7.00
N ALA A 82 13.03 -0.86 -6.19
CA ALA A 82 11.80 -1.20 -5.46
C ALA A 82 10.65 -1.53 -6.42
N ILE A 83 10.37 -0.66 -7.40
CA ILE A 83 9.34 -0.88 -8.45
C ILE A 83 9.60 -2.19 -9.20
N ALA A 84 10.86 -2.47 -9.57
CA ALA A 84 11.23 -3.65 -10.33
C ALA A 84 11.04 -4.98 -9.56
N ASP A 85 11.17 -4.96 -8.23
CA ASP A 85 10.95 -6.14 -7.38
C ASP A 85 9.47 -6.34 -7.04
N ILE A 86 8.77 -5.29 -6.61
CA ILE A 86 7.36 -5.40 -6.22
C ILE A 86 6.46 -5.71 -7.43
N SER A 87 6.80 -5.22 -8.62
CA SER A 87 6.10 -5.57 -9.87
C SER A 87 6.26 -7.04 -10.26
N LYS A 88 7.30 -7.73 -9.78
CA LYS A 88 7.45 -9.20 -9.92
C LYS A 88 6.76 -9.96 -8.80
N PHE A 89 6.53 -9.34 -7.66
CA PHE A 89 5.83 -9.95 -6.52
C PHE A 89 4.31 -9.96 -6.71
N ILE A 90 3.72 -8.85 -7.18
CA ILE A 90 2.27 -8.68 -7.36
C ILE A 90 1.59 -9.84 -8.11
N PRO A 91 2.05 -10.30 -9.30
CA PRO A 91 1.38 -11.38 -10.03
C PRO A 91 1.41 -12.73 -9.29
N GLU A 92 2.41 -12.97 -8.44
CA GLU A 92 2.50 -14.19 -7.63
C GLU A 92 1.56 -14.15 -6.42
N PHE A 93 1.27 -12.96 -5.89
CA PHE A 93 0.39 -12.76 -4.73
C PHE A 93 -0.79 -11.81 -5.04
N PRO A 94 -1.68 -12.18 -5.98
CA PRO A 94 -2.75 -11.29 -6.48
C PRO A 94 -3.86 -10.98 -5.47
N GLN A 95 -3.72 -11.44 -4.22
CA GLN A 95 -4.65 -11.15 -3.11
C GLN A 95 -3.95 -10.33 -2.00
N SER A 96 -2.72 -9.89 -2.21
CA SER A 96 -2.01 -9.00 -1.27
C SER A 96 -2.24 -7.56 -1.68
N TYR A 97 -3.22 -6.91 -1.08
CA TYR A 97 -3.47 -5.47 -1.27
C TYR A 97 -2.30 -4.58 -0.79
N GLN A 98 -1.45 -5.11 0.10
CA GLN A 98 -0.25 -4.40 0.60
C GLN A 98 0.82 -4.20 -0.48
N ALA A 99 0.84 -5.05 -1.51
CA ALA A 99 1.84 -4.98 -2.58
C ALA A 99 1.64 -3.80 -3.55
N PRO A 100 0.44 -3.56 -4.11
CA PRO A 100 0.18 -2.34 -4.86
C PRO A 100 0.30 -1.11 -3.96
N ILE A 101 -0.15 -1.13 -2.69
CA ILE A 101 0.09 -0.03 -1.73
C ILE A 101 1.58 0.31 -1.63
N LEU A 102 2.45 -0.68 -1.43
CA LEU A 102 3.89 -0.45 -1.33
C LEU A 102 4.47 0.11 -2.64
N ARG A 103 3.94 -0.29 -3.80
CA ARG A 103 4.36 0.27 -5.09
C ARG A 103 3.84 1.71 -5.29
N ALA A 104 2.59 2.01 -4.91
CA ALA A 104 2.04 3.37 -4.88
C ALA A 104 2.86 4.29 -3.98
N LEU A 105 3.30 3.83 -2.80
CA LEU A 105 4.21 4.61 -1.94
C LEU A 105 5.53 4.94 -2.66
N VAL A 106 6.12 4.01 -3.40
CA VAL A 106 7.33 4.31 -4.21
C VAL A 106 7.02 5.31 -5.32
N TYR A 107 5.87 5.20 -5.99
CA TYR A 107 5.44 6.17 -7.01
C TYR A 107 5.15 7.56 -6.43
N ARG A 108 4.69 7.66 -5.18
CA ARG A 108 4.54 8.94 -4.47
C ARG A 108 5.87 9.67 -4.32
N GLU A 109 6.93 8.97 -3.93
CA GLU A 109 8.28 9.54 -3.84
C GLU A 109 8.90 9.90 -5.20
N LEU A 110 8.23 9.53 -6.31
CA LEU A 110 8.54 9.95 -7.68
C LEU A 110 7.58 11.02 -8.24
N ASN A 111 6.53 11.41 -7.49
CA ASN A 111 5.40 12.23 -7.93
C ASN A 111 4.68 11.65 -9.18
N ASP A 112 4.57 10.33 -9.26
CA ASP A 112 3.92 9.60 -10.35
C ASP A 112 2.47 9.26 -9.98
N THR A 113 1.60 10.26 -10.10
CA THR A 113 0.21 10.24 -9.60
C THR A 113 -0.70 9.32 -10.40
N ASP A 114 -0.39 9.06 -11.68
CA ASP A 114 -1.12 8.09 -12.51
C ASP A 114 -0.85 6.63 -12.10
N ASN A 115 0.41 6.28 -11.81
CA ASN A 115 0.72 4.95 -11.30
C ASN A 115 0.30 4.78 -9.83
N GLN A 116 0.36 5.83 -9.00
CA GLN A 116 -0.25 5.83 -7.67
C GLN A 116 -1.75 5.48 -7.73
N LEU A 117 -2.53 6.17 -8.57
CA LEU A 117 -3.96 5.89 -8.74
C LEU A 117 -4.22 4.46 -9.21
N THR A 118 -3.42 3.97 -10.16
CA THR A 118 -3.54 2.60 -10.67
C THR A 118 -3.40 1.56 -9.56
N ASP A 119 -2.38 1.72 -8.70
CA ASP A 119 -2.13 0.81 -7.58
C ASP A 119 -3.11 0.98 -6.42
N VAL A 120 -3.48 2.21 -6.06
CA VAL A 120 -4.49 2.47 -5.01
C VAL A 120 -5.85 1.91 -5.41
N ASN A 121 -6.26 2.03 -6.68
CA ASN A 121 -7.45 1.37 -7.21
C ASN A 121 -7.41 -0.16 -7.03
N ALA A 122 -6.30 -0.80 -7.42
CA ALA A 122 -6.14 -2.25 -7.25
C ALA A 122 -6.19 -2.68 -5.77
N ALA A 123 -5.71 -1.83 -4.84
CA ALA A 123 -5.82 -2.09 -3.41
C ALA A 123 -7.26 -1.89 -2.87
N ILE A 124 -8.00 -0.90 -3.38
CA ILE A 124 -9.42 -0.67 -3.05
C ILE A 124 -10.29 -1.87 -3.48
N ASP A 125 -10.09 -2.37 -4.71
CA ASP A 125 -10.84 -3.51 -5.25
C ASP A 125 -10.62 -4.80 -4.42
N LEU A 126 -9.42 -4.98 -3.84
CA LEU A 126 -9.08 -6.11 -2.98
C LEU A 126 -9.54 -5.95 -1.52
N THR A 127 -9.77 -4.72 -1.05
CA THR A 127 -10.17 -4.43 0.34
C THR A 127 -11.67 -4.19 0.50
N GLY A 128 -12.40 -3.96 -0.60
CA GLY A 128 -13.83 -3.66 -0.57
C GLY A 128 -14.15 -2.22 -0.18
N GLY A 129 -13.23 -1.28 -0.42
CA GLY A 129 -13.41 0.13 -0.06
C GLY A 129 -12.90 0.52 1.33
N ASP A 130 -11.66 0.13 1.67
CA ASP A 130 -11.00 0.60 2.89
C ASP A 130 -11.01 2.15 2.96
N PRO A 131 -11.46 2.76 4.09
CA PRO A 131 -11.57 4.21 4.21
C PRO A 131 -10.25 4.97 4.02
N GLN A 132 -9.11 4.41 4.42
CA GLN A 132 -7.81 5.09 4.24
C GLN A 132 -7.39 5.09 2.77
N LEU A 133 -7.69 4.02 2.04
CA LEU A 133 -7.43 3.96 0.60
C LEU A 133 -8.37 4.87 -0.20
N LEU A 134 -9.64 4.95 0.19
CA LEU A 134 -10.58 5.93 -0.38
C LEU A 134 -10.13 7.36 -0.10
N ARG A 135 -9.64 7.67 1.12
CA ARG A 135 -9.03 8.98 1.41
C ARG A 135 -7.82 9.27 0.54
N TRP A 136 -6.88 8.33 0.43
CA TRP A 136 -5.70 8.53 -0.42
C TRP A 136 -6.11 8.74 -1.88
N ARG A 137 -7.04 7.94 -2.42
CA ARG A 137 -7.53 8.12 -3.79
C ARG A 137 -8.22 9.47 -3.99
N GLY A 138 -9.06 9.91 -3.04
CA GLY A 138 -9.68 11.23 -3.08
C GLY A 138 -8.65 12.37 -3.11
N SER A 139 -7.55 12.25 -2.35
CA SER A 139 -6.43 13.20 -2.39
C SER A 139 -5.67 13.18 -3.71
N LEU A 140 -5.48 12.01 -4.34
CA LEU A 140 -4.88 11.91 -5.67
C LEU A 140 -5.79 12.50 -6.76
N PHE A 141 -7.12 12.37 -6.61
CA PHE A 141 -8.07 13.06 -7.48
C PHE A 141 -8.08 14.58 -7.27
N MET A 142 -7.86 15.08 -6.04
CA MET A 142 -7.63 16.51 -5.81
C MET A 142 -6.39 17.03 -6.55
N GLU A 143 -5.28 16.29 -6.51
CA GLU A 143 -4.04 16.63 -7.21
C GLU A 143 -4.21 16.69 -8.74
N LYS A 144 -5.09 15.86 -9.30
CA LYS A 144 -5.46 15.85 -10.73
C LYS A 144 -6.58 16.82 -11.10
N GLU A 145 -7.07 17.63 -10.16
CA GLU A 145 -8.24 18.51 -10.34
C GLU A 145 -9.56 17.75 -10.67
N GLU A 146 -9.61 16.45 -10.41
CA GLU A 146 -10.76 15.56 -10.65
C GLU A 146 -11.78 15.64 -9.50
N TYR A 147 -12.14 16.86 -9.11
CA TYR A 147 -12.86 17.20 -7.88
C TYR A 147 -14.17 16.41 -7.66
N LYS A 148 -14.89 16.05 -8.72
CA LYS A 148 -16.13 15.25 -8.62
C LYS A 148 -15.87 13.81 -8.14
N LEU A 149 -14.71 13.24 -8.48
CA LEU A 149 -14.30 11.90 -8.03
C LEU A 149 -13.74 11.98 -6.61
N ALA A 150 -12.92 13.00 -6.31
CA ALA A 150 -12.47 13.30 -4.95
C ALA A 150 -13.65 13.43 -3.97
N ARG A 151 -14.68 14.21 -4.35
CA ARG A 151 -15.90 14.38 -3.54
C ARG A 151 -16.56 13.06 -3.21
N LYS A 152 -16.76 12.22 -4.22
CA LYS A 152 -17.43 10.92 -4.08
C LYS A 152 -16.66 9.99 -3.13
N ASP A 153 -15.34 9.98 -3.21
CA ASP A 153 -14.52 9.16 -2.31
C ASP A 153 -14.58 9.69 -0.86
N PHE A 154 -14.50 11.00 -0.65
CA PHE A 154 -14.63 11.58 0.69
C PHE A 154 -16.04 11.44 1.28
N GLU A 155 -17.10 11.64 0.48
CA GLU A 155 -18.49 11.34 0.85
C GLU A 155 -18.64 9.87 1.27
N SER A 156 -17.99 8.94 0.57
CA SER A 156 -18.01 7.50 0.89
C SER A 156 -17.27 7.19 2.19
N VAL A 157 -16.16 7.89 2.49
CA VAL A 157 -15.44 7.77 3.77
C VAL A 157 -16.32 8.25 4.93
N ILE A 158 -17.00 9.39 4.79
CA ILE A 158 -17.88 9.96 5.83
C ILE A 158 -19.03 9.00 6.22
N GLN A 159 -19.51 8.15 5.30
CA GLN A 159 -20.51 7.11 5.64
C GLN A 159 -19.96 5.99 6.55
N ILE A 160 -18.63 5.85 6.65
CA ILE A 160 -17.95 4.79 7.42
C ILE A 160 -17.31 5.36 8.68
N GLN A 161 -16.62 6.51 8.56
CA GLN A 161 -16.02 7.26 9.64
C GLN A 161 -16.07 8.76 9.29
N ASP A 162 -16.66 9.56 10.18
CA ASP A 162 -16.67 11.01 10.07
C ASP A 162 -15.63 11.59 11.06
N ASP A 163 -14.76 12.47 10.57
CA ASP A 163 -13.70 13.12 11.35
C ASP A 163 -13.38 14.53 10.78
N PRO A 164 -12.74 15.42 11.58
CA PRO A 164 -12.47 16.78 11.13
C PRO A 164 -11.59 16.87 9.87
N GLU A 165 -10.72 15.88 9.65
CA GLU A 165 -9.83 15.85 8.49
C GLU A 165 -10.58 15.53 7.20
N ILE A 166 -11.49 14.54 7.21
CA ILE A 166 -12.30 14.22 6.03
C ILE A 166 -13.30 15.33 5.69
N GLN A 167 -13.86 16.00 6.70
CA GLN A 167 -14.71 17.18 6.50
C GLN A 167 -13.92 18.35 5.91
N MET A 168 -12.69 18.58 6.36
CA MET A 168 -11.82 19.60 5.78
C MET A 168 -11.43 19.30 4.33
N ASN A 169 -11.13 18.03 4.01
CA ASN A 169 -10.88 17.57 2.65
C ASN A 169 -12.12 17.77 1.74
N LEU A 170 -13.32 17.48 2.25
CA LEU A 170 -14.58 17.73 1.54
C LEU A 170 -14.84 19.23 1.32
N ALA A 171 -14.53 20.07 2.31
CA ALA A 171 -14.64 21.52 2.18
C ALA A 171 -13.69 22.07 1.08
N LEU A 172 -12.45 21.59 1.03
CA LEU A 172 -11.48 21.93 -0.01
C LEU A 172 -11.97 21.49 -1.40
N VAL A 173 -12.57 20.30 -1.52
CA VAL A 173 -13.22 19.87 -2.77
C VAL A 173 -14.34 20.83 -3.17
N HIS A 174 -15.24 21.20 -2.25
CA HIS A 174 -16.35 22.10 -2.55
C HIS A 174 -15.86 23.48 -2.97
N TYR A 175 -14.82 24.00 -2.32
CA TYR A 175 -14.16 25.26 -2.67
C TYR A 175 -13.55 25.19 -4.08
N SER A 176 -12.78 24.15 -4.39
CA SER A 176 -12.24 23.90 -5.75
C SER A 176 -13.33 23.75 -6.83
N MET A 177 -14.54 23.35 -6.44
CA MET A 177 -15.71 23.31 -7.32
C MET A 177 -16.54 24.62 -7.33
N GLN A 178 -16.05 25.70 -6.74
CA GLN A 178 -16.73 27.01 -6.59
C GLN A 178 -18.05 26.96 -5.81
N ASN A 179 -18.25 25.96 -4.94
CA ASN A 179 -19.45 25.82 -4.10
C ASN A 179 -19.15 26.30 -2.67
N LEU A 180 -18.98 27.61 -2.52
CA LEU A 180 -18.47 28.23 -1.28
C LEU A 180 -19.36 27.97 -0.06
N ASP A 181 -20.69 27.97 -0.22
CA ASP A 181 -21.65 27.57 0.83
C ASP A 181 -21.40 26.15 1.34
N SER A 182 -21.17 25.20 0.42
CA SER A 182 -20.90 23.81 0.78
C SER A 182 -19.53 23.63 1.42
N ALA A 183 -18.55 24.46 1.05
CA ALA A 183 -17.25 24.49 1.71
C ALA A 183 -17.37 24.98 3.16
N LEU A 184 -18.12 26.06 3.40
CA LEU A 184 -18.38 26.57 4.74
C LEU A 184 -19.22 25.62 5.60
N LEU A 185 -20.19 24.90 5.02
CA LEU A 185 -20.93 23.85 5.73
C LEU A 185 -20.01 22.71 6.20
N ALA A 186 -19.11 22.23 5.34
CA ALA A 186 -18.15 21.19 5.70
C ALA A 186 -17.09 21.69 6.71
N VAL A 187 -16.65 22.95 6.64
CA VAL A 187 -15.84 23.60 7.69
C VAL A 187 -16.57 23.61 9.03
N ASN A 188 -17.84 24.00 9.05
CA ASN A 188 -18.65 24.01 10.27
C ASN A 188 -18.81 22.60 10.85
N GLN A 189 -18.95 21.58 10.02
CA GLN A 189 -18.98 20.18 10.45
C GLN A 189 -17.64 19.74 11.07
N ALA A 190 -16.50 20.14 10.48
CA ALA A 190 -15.18 19.88 11.08
C ALA A 190 -15.03 20.52 12.47
N ILE A 191 -15.52 21.75 12.66
CA ILE A 191 -15.52 22.46 13.95
C ILE A 191 -16.48 21.79 14.96
N GLN A 192 -17.59 21.21 14.52
CA GLN A 192 -18.50 20.46 15.40
C GLN A 192 -17.89 19.14 15.88
N LEU A 193 -17.08 18.49 15.04
CA LEU A 193 -16.37 17.25 15.39
C LEU A 193 -15.17 17.51 16.31
N ASP A 194 -14.41 18.59 16.05
CA ASP A 194 -13.34 19.08 16.92
C ASP A 194 -13.26 20.62 16.90
N GLY A 195 -13.75 21.24 17.97
CA GLY A 195 -13.74 22.70 18.16
C GLY A 195 -12.35 23.30 18.39
N ALA A 196 -11.28 22.49 18.37
CA ALA A 196 -9.89 22.96 18.37
C ALA A 196 -9.16 22.72 17.04
N TYR A 197 -9.82 22.14 16.02
CA TYR A 197 -9.18 21.70 14.78
C TYR A 197 -8.63 22.89 13.94
N PRO A 198 -7.30 23.13 13.90
CA PRO A 198 -6.76 24.39 13.37
C PRO A 198 -7.04 24.65 11.88
N PRO A 199 -7.01 23.65 10.97
CA PRO A 199 -7.29 23.88 9.56
C PRO A 199 -8.68 24.48 9.31
N ALA A 200 -9.71 24.06 10.06
CA ALA A 200 -11.07 24.54 9.84
C ALA A 200 -11.20 26.05 10.10
N TYR A 201 -10.51 26.58 11.11
CA TYR A 201 -10.47 28.03 11.36
C TYR A 201 -9.68 28.79 10.30
N TYR A 202 -8.55 28.23 9.84
CA TYR A 202 -7.72 28.85 8.80
C TYR A 202 -8.46 28.95 7.45
N TYR A 203 -8.99 27.82 6.96
CA TYR A 203 -9.71 27.78 5.69
C TYR A 203 -11.10 28.42 5.80
N GLY A 204 -11.81 28.23 6.91
CA GLY A 204 -13.11 28.88 7.16
C GLY A 204 -13.05 30.40 7.14
N GLY A 205 -12.00 31.00 7.73
CA GLY A 205 -11.76 32.44 7.64
C GLY A 205 -11.52 32.92 6.21
N ALA A 206 -10.70 32.18 5.43
CA ALA A 206 -10.47 32.50 4.02
C ALA A 206 -11.75 32.42 3.18
N PHE A 207 -12.51 31.32 3.32
CA PHE A 207 -13.77 31.10 2.59
C PHE A 207 -14.84 32.15 2.95
N SER A 208 -14.90 32.59 4.21
CA SER A 208 -15.87 33.61 4.65
C SER A 208 -15.56 34.98 4.05
N LEU A 209 -14.28 35.38 4.04
CA LEU A 209 -13.84 36.65 3.42
C LEU A 209 -14.11 36.69 1.91
N GLU A 210 -14.01 35.54 1.24
CA GLU A 210 -14.32 35.42 -0.19
C GLU A 210 -15.84 35.51 -0.44
N LEU A 211 -16.66 34.90 0.41
CA LEU A 211 -18.13 34.97 0.29
C LEU A 211 -18.62 36.41 0.48
N GLU A 212 -18.11 37.12 1.48
CA GLU A 212 -18.43 38.53 1.71
C GLU A 212 -18.07 39.43 0.51
N GLN A 213 -17.00 39.10 -0.23
CA GLN A 213 -16.62 39.82 -1.45
C GLN A 213 -17.55 39.50 -2.62
N TYR A 214 -18.00 38.25 -2.76
CA TYR A 214 -18.96 37.85 -3.79
C TYR A 214 -20.36 38.44 -3.55
N GLU A 215 -20.82 38.56 -2.31
CA GLU A 215 -22.11 39.18 -1.98
C GLU A 215 -22.13 40.71 -2.20
N GLN A 216 -20.96 41.35 -2.33
CA GLN A 216 -20.80 42.79 -2.49
C GLN A 216 -20.55 43.25 -3.94
N ALA A 217 -20.43 42.31 -4.90
CA ALA A 217 -20.03 42.56 -6.30
C ALA A 217 -21.21 42.62 -7.29
#